data_AF-T1AMR4-F1
#
_entry.id   AF-T1AMR4-F1
#
_cell.length_a   1.000
_cell.length_b   1.000
_cell.length_c   1.000
_cell.angle_alpha   90.00
_cell.angle_beta   90.00
_cell.angle_gamma   90.00
#
_symmetry.space_group_name_H-M   'P 1'
#
loop_
_entity.id
_entity.type
_entity.pdbx_description
1 polymer ?
#
loop_
_entity_poly.entity_id
_entity_poly.type
_entity_poly.pdbx_seq_one_letter_code
_entity_poly.pdbx_strand_id
1 'polypeptide(L)'
;YELGLPKGRIEPGESIEAGAGREMQEEVGYGARRLLRLTTLTLSPAYMTHRTHVVLAQDLYPRRLPGDEPEPLEVVPWKLAELHTLLGH
;
A
#
# COMPACT_ATOMS: atom_id res chain seq x y z
N TYR A 1 -4.04 -13.22 -11.41
CA TYR A 1 -4.33 -12.09 -10.52
C TYR A 1 -4.07 -12.52 -9.09
N GLU A 2 -3.46 -11.64 -8.30
CA GLU A 2 -3.17 -11.86 -6.88
C GLU A 2 -3.92 -10.77 -6.08
N LEU A 3 -4.47 -11.14 -4.92
CA LEU A 3 -5.06 -10.17 -4.01
C LEU A 3 -3.99 -9.67 -3.04
N GLY A 4 -3.74 -8.36 -3.04
CA GLY A 4 -2.69 -7.75 -2.23
C GLY A 4 -3.10 -6.38 -1.69
N LEU A 5 -2.30 -5.89 -0.75
CA LEU A 5 -2.37 -4.49 -0.32
C LEU A 5 -1.79 -3.57 -1.41
N PRO A 6 -2.24 -2.31 -1.49
CA PRO A 6 -1.62 -1.34 -2.38
C PRO A 6 -0.15 -1.16 -2.03
N LYS A 7 0.70 -1.10 -3.05
CA LYS A 7 2.15 -1.10 -2.88
C LYS A 7 2.84 -0.45 -4.10
N GLY A 8 3.92 0.26 -3.84
CA GLY A 8 4.80 0.70 -4.90
C GLY A 8 6.15 1.13 -4.37
N ARG A 9 6.94 1.74 -5.25
CA ARG A 9 8.28 2.21 -4.90
C ARG A 9 8.17 3.59 -4.25
N ILE A 10 9.06 3.84 -3.29
CA ILE A 10 9.23 5.19 -2.75
C ILE A 10 10.14 5.93 -3.72
N GLU A 11 9.67 7.07 -4.24
CA GLU A 11 10.44 7.86 -5.19
C GLU A 11 11.55 8.65 -4.48
N PRO A 12 12.64 9.03 -5.19
CA PRO A 12 13.70 9.83 -4.62
C PRO A 12 13.17 11.14 -4.00
N GLY A 13 13.43 11.34 -2.71
CA GLY A 13 13.01 12.53 -1.97
C GLY A 13 11.65 12.41 -1.28
N GLU A 14 10.90 11.31 -1.48
CA GLU A 14 9.68 11.04 -0.74
C GLU A 14 9.98 10.51 0.68
N SER A 15 9.12 10.90 1.62
CA SER A 15 8.99 10.14 2.88
C SER A 15 8.26 8.83 2.62
N ILE A 16 8.43 7.85 3.51
CA ILE A 16 7.72 6.56 3.43
C ILE A 16 6.21 6.78 3.39
N GLU A 17 5.71 7.69 4.21
CA GLU A 17 4.31 8.05 4.29
C GLU A 17 3.84 8.73 3.00
N ALA A 18 4.63 9.64 2.43
CA ALA A 18 4.28 10.30 1.16
C ALA A 18 4.16 9.29 0.01
N GLY A 19 5.13 8.36 -0.13
CA GLY A 19 5.07 7.32 -1.15
C GLY A 19 3.87 6.40 -0.97
N ALA A 20 3.62 5.89 0.25
CA ALA A 20 2.44 5.07 0.54
C ALA A 20 1.13 5.81 0.25
N GLY A 21 1.07 7.11 0.56
CA GLY A 21 -0.07 7.97 0.29
C GLY A 21 -0.30 8.23 -1.20
N ARG A 22 0.76 8.33 -2.00
CA ARG A 22 0.68 8.48 -3.45
C ARG A 22 0.16 7.19 -4.10
N GLU A 23 0.79 6.06 -3.79
CA GLU A 23 0.43 4.74 -4.34
C GLU A 23 -1.04 4.38 -4.07
N MET A 24 -1.55 4.63 -2.85
CA MET A 24 -2.97 4.36 -2.58
C MET A 24 -3.94 5.25 -3.39
N GLN A 25 -3.54 6.47 -3.76
CA GLN A 25 -4.37 7.32 -4.62
C GLN A 25 -4.35 6.86 -6.08
N GLU A 26 -3.24 6.30 -6.53
CA GLU A 26 -3.06 5.74 -7.88
C GLU A 26 -3.80 4.40 -8.01
N GLU A 27 -3.55 3.47 -7.09
CA GLU A 27 -4.04 2.09 -7.17
C GLU A 27 -5.48 1.92 -6.68
N VAL A 28 -5.85 2.55 -5.55
CA VAL A 28 -7.18 2.34 -4.93
C VAL A 28 -8.09 3.56 -4.96
N GLY A 29 -7.58 4.73 -5.34
CA GLY A 29 -8.38 5.96 -5.51
C GLY A 29 -8.76 6.66 -4.21
N TYR A 30 -8.02 6.41 -3.12
CA TYR A 30 -8.23 7.07 -1.83
C TYR A 30 -6.94 7.71 -1.35
N GLY A 31 -7.05 8.89 -0.74
CA GLY A 31 -6.03 9.43 0.15
C GLY A 31 -6.37 9.17 1.61
N ALA A 32 -5.45 9.49 2.52
CA ALA A 32 -5.65 9.37 3.96
C ALA A 32 -5.22 10.65 4.69
N ARG A 33 -5.93 11.03 5.76
CA ARG A 33 -5.51 12.18 6.60
C ARG A 33 -4.46 11.77 7.64
N ARG A 34 -4.40 10.49 7.97
CA ARG A 34 -3.43 9.95 8.92
C ARG A 34 -2.72 8.75 8.31
N LEU A 35 -1.41 8.87 8.19
CA LEU A 35 -0.51 7.82 7.75
C LEU A 35 0.46 7.51 8.90
N LEU A 36 0.47 6.25 9.34
CA LEU A 36 1.29 5.79 10.45
C LEU A 36 2.17 4.62 9.99
N ARG A 37 3.49 4.82 9.96
CA ARG A 37 4.42 3.72 9.72
C ARG A 37 4.38 2.72 10.88
N LEU A 38 3.98 1.48 10.60
CA LEU A 38 3.88 0.41 11.59
C LEU A 38 5.20 -0.33 11.77
N THR A 39 5.80 -0.78 10.67
CA THR A 39 7.00 -1.61 10.71
C THR A 39 7.75 -1.59 9.39
N THR A 40 8.91 -2.25 9.35
CA THR A 40 9.71 -2.47 8.14
C THR A 40 10.07 -3.94 8.06
N LEU A 41 9.81 -4.54 6.91
CA LEU A 41 10.07 -5.94 6.61
C LEU A 41 11.20 -6.04 5.58
N THR A 42 11.94 -7.13 5.62
CA THR A 42 12.87 -7.54 4.57
C THR A 42 12.67 -9.04 4.32
N LEU A 43 12.73 -9.44 3.06
CA LEU A 43 12.57 -10.85 2.69
C LEU A 43 13.81 -11.67 3.04
N SER A 44 15.00 -11.05 2.97
CA SER A 44 16.25 -11.72 3.28
C SER A 44 17.33 -10.69 3.59
N PRO A 45 17.57 -10.35 4.88
CA PRO A 45 18.48 -9.28 5.26
C PRO A 45 19.92 -9.48 4.77
N ALA A 46 20.34 -10.74 4.59
CA ALA A 46 21.68 -11.10 4.17
C ALA A 46 21.91 -11.02 2.65
N TYR A 47 20.84 -11.04 1.85
CA TYR A 47 20.93 -11.16 0.39
C TYR A 47 20.17 -10.08 -0.38
N MET A 48 19.25 -9.37 0.29
CA MET A 48 18.38 -8.38 -0.33
C MET A 48 18.44 -7.05 0.43
N THR A 49 18.70 -5.98 -0.31
CA THR A 49 18.65 -4.61 0.21
C THR A 49 17.25 -4.01 0.19
N HIS A 50 16.30 -4.64 -0.53
CA HIS A 50 14.91 -4.21 -0.57
C HIS A 50 14.25 -4.34 0.80
N ARG A 51 13.58 -3.27 1.20
CA ARG A 51 12.80 -3.17 2.44
C ARG A 51 11.38 -2.76 2.09
N THR A 52 10.41 -3.42 2.69
CA THR A 52 9.01 -3.06 2.57
C THR A 52 8.60 -2.33 3.84
N HIS A 53 8.14 -1.09 3.71
CA HIS A 53 7.63 -0.33 4.83
C HIS A 53 6.10 -0.49 4.88
N VAL A 54 5.59 -0.91 6.03
CA VAL A 54 4.15 -1.10 6.23
C VAL A 54 3.58 0.16 6.87
N VAL A 55 2.61 0.78 6.21
CA VAL A 55 1.96 2.03 6.66
C VAL A 55 0.47 1.78 6.84
N LEU A 56 -0.06 2.19 7.99
CA LEU A 56 -1.50 2.21 8.26
C LEU A 56 -2.08 3.56 7.81
N ALA A 57 -3.00 3.50 6.84
CA ALA A 57 -3.77 4.64 6.38
C ALA A 57 -5.13 4.68 7.09
N GLN A 58 -5.48 5.84 7.65
CA GLN A 58 -6.75 6.05 8.36
C GLN A 58 -7.37 7.40 7.96
N ASP A 59 -8.69 7.51 8.18
CA ASP A 59 -9.49 8.67 7.79
C ASP A 59 -9.36 8.92 6.28
N LEU A 60 -9.84 7.91 5.54
CA LEU A 60 -9.75 7.84 4.09
C LEU A 60 -10.70 8.84 3.45
N TYR A 61 -10.27 9.44 2.34
CA TYR A 61 -11.10 10.30 1.53
C TYR A 61 -10.89 10.00 0.04
N PRO A 62 -11.93 10.11 -0.81
CA PRO A 62 -11.79 9.88 -2.24
C PRO A 62 -10.79 10.86 -2.85
N ARG A 63 -9.76 10.32 -3.51
CA ARG A 63 -8.79 11.09 -4.30
C ARG A 63 -8.03 10.13 -5.19
N ARG A 64 -8.20 10.28 -6.49
CA ARG A 64 -7.52 9.45 -7.49
C ARG A 64 -6.42 10.24 -8.17
N LEU A 65 -5.25 9.61 -8.30
CA LEU A 65 -4.16 10.07 -9.15
C LEU A 65 -4.02 9.13 -10.36
N PRO A 66 -3.44 9.58 -11.47
CA PRO A 66 -3.00 8.67 -12.54
C PRO A 66 -1.92 7.74 -11.99
N GLY A 67 -2.11 6.43 -12.13
CA GLY A 67 -1.10 5.41 -11.85
C GLY A 67 -0.48 4.86 -13.13
N ASP A 68 0.64 4.15 -12.99
CA ASP A 68 1.40 3.56 -14.10
C ASP A 68 1.02 2.11 -14.43
N GLU A 69 0.01 1.56 -13.73
CA GLU A 69 -0.47 0.20 -14.00
C GLU A 69 -1.07 0.09 -15.42
N PRO A 70 -0.72 -0.95 -16.19
CA PRO A 70 -1.16 -1.09 -17.57
C PRO A 70 -2.68 -1.32 -17.69
N GLU A 71 -3.31 -1.78 -16.61
CA GLU A 71 -4.75 -2.04 -16.52
C GLU A 71 -5.31 -1.48 -15.20
N PRO A 72 -6.58 -1.06 -15.16
CA PRO A 72 -7.21 -0.64 -13.90
C PRO A 72 -7.24 -1.77 -12.87
N LEU A 73 -6.82 -1.47 -11.64
CA LEU A 73 -6.89 -2.41 -10.53
C LEU A 73 -8.31 -2.51 -9.95
N GLU A 74 -8.76 -3.74 -9.67
CA GLU A 74 -9.99 -3.98 -8.91
C GLU A 74 -9.74 -3.71 -7.43
N VAL A 75 -10.53 -2.80 -6.85
CA VAL A 75 -10.46 -2.49 -5.42
C VAL A 75 -11.46 -3.35 -4.67
N VAL A 76 -10.95 -4.22 -3.79
CA VAL A 76 -11.76 -5.09 -2.94
C VAL A 76 -11.70 -4.59 -1.49
N PRO A 77 -12.77 -3.95 -0.97
CA PRO A 77 -12.84 -3.61 0.45
C PRO A 77 -12.90 -4.88 1.29
N TRP A 78 -12.01 -4.98 2.29
CA TRP A 78 -12.00 -6.10 3.23
C TRP A 78 -12.21 -5.63 4.66
N LYS A 79 -13.00 -6.38 5.43
CA LYS A 79 -13.17 -6.11 6.86
C LYS A 79 -11.92 -6.54 7.60
N LEU A 80 -11.32 -5.62 8.36
CA LEU A 80 -10.13 -5.93 9.16
C LEU A 80 -10.35 -7.08 10.16
N ALA A 81 -11.56 -7.22 10.73
CA ALA A 81 -11.92 -8.33 11.61
C ALA A 81 -11.88 -9.70 10.92
N GLU A 82 -12.01 -9.72 9.60
CA GLU A 82 -11.98 -10.91 8.75
C GLU A 82 -10.61 -11.03 8.06
N LEU A 83 -9.56 -10.31 8.49
CA LEU A 83 -8.24 -10.37 7.85
C LEU A 83 -7.66 -11.81 7.80
N HIS A 84 -7.96 -12.63 8.80
CA HIS A 84 -7.49 -14.01 8.84
C HIS A 84 -8.02 -14.88 7.70
N THR A 85 -9.16 -14.54 7.10
CA THR A 85 -9.74 -15.31 5.99
C THR A 85 -9.04 -15.02 4.65
N LEU A 86 -8.25 -13.94 4.55
CA LEU A 86 -7.42 -13.66 3.38
C LEU A 86 -6.31 -14.70 3.17
N LEU A 87 -5.81 -15.31 4.25
CA LEU A 87 -4.69 -16.27 4.21
C LEU A 87 -5.10 -17.70 3.82
N GLY A 88 -6.41 -17.96 3.68
CA GLY A 88 -6.94 -19.29 3.35
C GLY A 88 -7.08 -19.56 1.85
N HIS A 89 -6.63 -18.65 1.00
CA HIS A 89 -6.67 -18.72 -0.46
C HIS A 89 -5.28 -18.89 -1.07
#